data_AF-A0A9E2YP37-F1
#
_entry.id   AF-A0A9E2YP37-F1
#
_cell.length_a   1.000
_cell.length_b   1.000
_cell.length_c   1.000
_cell.angle_alpha   90.00
_cell.angle_beta   90.00
_cell.angle_gamma   90.00
#
_symmetry.space_group_name_H-M   'P 1'
#
loop_
_entity.id
_entity.type
_entity.pdbx_description
1 polymer ?
#
loop_
_entity_poly.entity_id
_entity_poly.type
_entity_poly.pdbx_seq_one_letter_code
_entity_poly.pdbx_strand_id
1 'polypeptide(L)' 'MYTISDVRPSHRIAVLASVDVVDAVTPEQLRLPTPCAGWNLADLLAHMTVQ' A
#
# COMPACT_ATOMS: atom_id res chain seq x y z
N MET A 1 -2.50 -28.46 -18.07
CA MET A 1 -3.45 -27.42 -17.62
C MET A 1 -2.75 -26.62 -16.54
N TYR A 2 -2.33 -25.38 -16.81
CA TYR A 2 -1.79 -24.50 -15.78
C TYR A 2 -2.97 -23.91 -15.02
N THR A 3 -3.22 -24.39 -13.81
CA THR A 3 -4.19 -23.77 -12.90
C THR A 3 -3.52 -22.54 -12.29
N ILE A 4 -4.02 -21.35 -12.59
CA ILE A 4 -3.65 -20.14 -11.84
C ILE A 4 -4.16 -20.35 -10.41
N SER A 5 -3.24 -20.35 -9.45
CA SER A 5 -3.57 -20.38 -8.02
C SER A 5 -4.47 -19.20 -7.68
N ASP A 6 -5.48 -19.42 -6.83
CA ASP A 6 -6.34 -18.33 -6.38
C ASP A 6 -5.51 -17.30 -5.59
N VAL A 7 -5.32 -16.12 -6.17
CA VAL A 7 -4.51 -15.03 -5.59
C VAL A 7 -5.28 -14.19 -4.57
N ARG A 8 -6.61 -14.31 -4.50
CA ARG A 8 -7.46 -13.46 -3.65
C ARG A 8 -7.13 -13.57 -2.15
N PRO A 9 -6.82 -14.75 -1.57
CA PRO A 9 -6.42 -14.84 -0.17
C PRO A 9 -5.12 -14.08 0.10
N SER A 10 -4.11 -14.24 -0.75
CA SER A 10 -2.83 -13.53 -0.63
C SER A 10 -3.00 -12.02 -0.82
N HIS A 11 -3.84 -11.61 -1.76
CA HIS A 11 -4.20 -10.20 -1.96
C HIS A 11 -4.84 -9.60 -0.70
N ARG A 12 -5.81 -10.29 -0.09
CA ARG A 12 -6.43 -9.83 1.17
C ARG A 12 -5.40 -9.65 2.27
N ILE A 13 -4.47 -10.60 2.43
CA ILE A 13 -3.41 -10.51 3.45
C ILE A 13 -2.53 -9.28 3.18
N ALA A 14 -2.12 -9.07 1.93
CA ALA A 14 -1.28 -7.92 1.57
C ALA A 14 -1.99 -6.57 1.82
N VAL A 15 -3.27 -6.46 1.50
CA VAL A 15 -4.06 -5.25 1.75
C VAL A 15 -4.19 -5.00 3.25
N LEU A 16 -4.57 -6.00 4.04
CA LEU A 16 -4.73 -5.84 5.50
C LEU A 16 -3.41 -5.46 6.17
N ALA A 17 -2.30 -6.12 5.81
CA ALA A 17 -0.98 -5.77 6.33
C ALA A 17 -0.56 -4.34 5.96
N SER A 18 -0.95 -3.86 4.76
CA SER A 18 -0.69 -2.48 4.34
C SER A 18 -1.52 -1.49 5.17
N VAL A 19 -2.77 -1.81 5.48
CA VAL A 19 -3.63 -1.00 6.36
C VAL A 19 -3.00 -0.86 7.75
N ASP A 20 -2.52 -1.95 8.35
CA ASP A 20 -1.89 -1.93 9.68
C ASP A 20 -0.65 -0.99 9.71
N VAL A 21 0.11 -0.93 8.62
CA VAL A 21 1.26 -0.01 8.51
C VAL A 21 0.80 1.45 8.39
N VAL A 22 -0.26 1.71 7.62
CA VAL A 22 -0.80 3.05 7.40
C VAL A 22 -1.46 3.60 8.68
N ASP A 23 -2.06 2.76 9.51
CA ASP A 23 -2.70 3.16 10.78
C ASP A 23 -1.72 3.80 11.77
N ALA A 24 -0.43 3.45 11.69
CA ALA A 24 0.61 4.04 12.52
C ALA A 24 1.13 5.41 12.02
N VAL A 25 0.66 5.90 10.87
CA VAL A 25 1.14 7.14 10.24
C VAL A 25 0.48 8.36 10.85
N THR A 26 1.29 9.35 11.27
CA THR A 26 0.78 10.66 11.72
C THR A 26 0.56 11.62 10.55
N PRO A 27 -0.31 12.65 10.69
CA PRO A 27 -0.53 13.64 9.64
C PRO A 27 0.74 14.38 9.18
N GLU A 28 1.72 14.58 10.06
CA GLU A 28 2.99 15.23 9.72
C GLU A 28 3.85 14.36 8.81
N GLN A 29 3.80 13.04 8.99
CA GLN A 29 4.57 12.08 8.22
C GLN A 29 4.10 11.96 6.77
N LEU A 30 2.86 12.37 6.48
CA LEU A 30 2.33 12.41 5.11
C LEU A 30 3.16 13.27 4.16
N ARG A 31 3.91 14.25 4.68
CA ARG A 31 4.79 15.13 3.89
C ARG A 31 6.20 14.56 3.67
N LEU A 32 6.55 13.43 4.28
CA LEU A 32 7.89 12.85 4.15
C LEU A 32 8.11 12.29 2.75
N PRO A 33 9.31 12.49 2.16
CA PRO A 33 9.63 11.92 0.86
C PRO A 33 9.75 10.40 0.96
N THR A 34 9.30 9.72 -0.09
CA THR A 34 9.47 8.28 -0.30
C THR A 34 10.49 8.04 -1.42
N PRO A 35 11.14 6.86 -1.48
CA PRO A 35 12.02 6.53 -2.60
C PRO A 35 11.25 6.28 -3.91
N CYS A 36 9.91 6.25 -3.88
CA CYS A 36 9.06 5.98 -5.02
C CYS A 36 8.86 7.24 -5.86
N ALA A 37 9.44 7.29 -7.07
CA ALA A 37 9.15 8.31 -8.09
C ALA A 37 9.18 9.79 -7.61
N GLY A 38 9.87 10.11 -6.51
CA GLY A 38 9.88 11.44 -5.89
C GLY A 38 8.60 11.83 -5.15
N TRP A 39 7.71 10.89 -4.88
CA TRP A 39 6.45 11.09 -4.15
C TRP A 39 6.67 11.29 -2.66
N ASN A 40 5.86 12.16 -2.05
CA ASN A 40 5.70 12.13 -0.60
C ASN A 40 4.76 10.97 -0.20
N LEU A 41 4.66 10.70 1.10
CA LEU A 41 3.85 9.58 1.59
C LEU A 41 2.37 9.73 1.23
N ALA A 42 1.81 10.95 1.22
CA ALA A 42 0.43 11.17 0.79
C ALA A 42 0.21 10.79 -0.70
N ASP A 43 1.13 11.20 -1.57
CA ASP A 43 1.07 10.88 -3.01
C ASP A 43 1.16 9.36 -3.23
N LEU A 44 2.05 8.68 -2.50
CA LEU A 44 2.18 7.22 -2.56
C LEU A 44 0.90 6.51 -2.09
N LEU A 45 0.32 6.94 -0.97
CA LEU A 45 -0.92 6.34 -0.47
C LEU A 45 -2.10 6.59 -1.40
N ALA A 46 -2.21 7.78 -2.00
CA ALA A 46 -3.22 8.06 -3.01
C ALA A 46 -3.06 7.20 -4.27
N HIS A 47 -1.84 6.86 -4.66
CA HIS A 47 -1.58 5.90 -5.73
C HIS A 47 -2.00 4.47 -5.34
N MET A 48 -1.71 4.06 -4.11
CA MET A 48 -2.03 2.72 -3.61
C MET A 48 -3.52 2.49 -3.33
N THR A 49 -4.33 3.53 -3.13
CA THR A 49 -5.79 3.37 -2.92
C THR A 49 -6.58 3.10 -4.21
N VAL A 50 -5.93 3.17 -5.38
CA VAL A 50 -6.52 2.79 -6.68
C VAL A 50 -6.44 1.28 -6.95
N GLN A 51 -5.75 0.52 -6.08
CA GLN A 51 -5.68 -0.95 -6.11
C GLN A 51 -7.08 -1.59 -5.98
#